data_AF-A0A413ESC6-F1
#
_entry.id   AF-A0A413ESC6-F1
#
_cell.length_a   1.000
_cell.length_b   1.000
_cell.length_c   1.000
_cell.angle_alpha   90.00
_cell.angle_beta   90.00
_cell.angle_gamma   90.00
#
_symmetry.space_group_name_H-M   'P 1'
#
loop_
_entity.id
_entity.type
_entity.pdbx_description
1 polymer ?
#
loop_
_entity_poly.entity_id
_entity_poly.type
_entity_poly.pdbx_seq_one_letter_code
_entity_poly.pdbx_strand_id
1 'polypeptide(L)'
;MMIQQITQRLSEINTLLTACKQEDFSFEKALPLSLFYRDFSGTNSLVSEATGLAKENPGELLQLSSSLISESDRYLSLDKSVLQAVDFKTVFEEYLKPFEHRYEEAKVTATKLWQAYSAISNRLDFMPLDSEEYTKLSAECDGKKAEYDTAHAQTGHLYKEWQQERDRYFCVYCFRPMFLDVLVERLKGIAESIIADIRRIQEDEP
;
A
#
# COMPACT_ATOMS: atom_id res chain seq x y z
N MET A 1 16.69 14.80 -0.20
CA MET A 1 17.54 14.05 -1.12
C MET A 1 17.17 12.56 -1.12
N MET A 2 17.09 11.91 -2.28
CA MET A 2 16.68 10.50 -2.43
C MET A 2 17.63 9.55 -1.70
N ILE A 3 18.95 9.73 -1.81
CA ILE A 3 19.93 8.85 -1.11
C ILE A 3 19.75 8.91 0.41
N GLN A 4 19.47 10.09 0.97
CA GLN A 4 19.21 10.28 2.39
C GLN A 4 17.91 9.58 2.82
N GLN A 5 16.85 9.67 2.01
CA GLN A 5 15.57 9.00 2.26
C GLN A 5 15.71 7.47 2.21
N ILE A 6 16.49 6.95 1.25
CA ILE A 6 16.79 5.52 1.15
C ILE A 6 17.54 5.07 2.41
N THR A 7 18.63 5.75 2.79
CA THR A 7 19.42 5.40 3.96
C THR A 7 18.58 5.41 5.24
N GLN A 8 17.76 6.44 5.44
CA GLN A 8 16.88 6.54 6.61
C GLN A 8 15.89 5.37 6.66
N ARG A 9 15.16 5.11 5.57
CA ARG A 9 14.14 4.05 5.54
C ARG A 9 14.76 2.65 5.60
N LEU A 10 15.97 2.47 5.08
CA LEU A 10 16.72 1.23 5.23
C LEU A 10 17.15 1.00 6.68
N SER A 11 17.53 2.05 7.40
CA SER A 11 17.85 1.99 8.83
C SER A 11 16.63 1.64 9.69
N GLU A 12 15.45 2.18 9.35
CA GLU A 12 14.17 1.81 9.97
C GLU A 12 13.86 0.32 9.74
N ILE A 13 14.07 -0.19 8.52
CA ILE A 13 13.93 -1.61 8.19
C ILE A 13 14.92 -2.46 8.99
N ASN A 14 16.20 -2.06 9.06
CA ASN A 14 17.21 -2.77 9.84
C ASN A 14 16.81 -2.89 11.31
N THR A 15 16.30 -1.81 11.88
CA THR A 15 15.81 -1.77 13.26
C THR A 15 14.62 -2.69 13.46
N LEU A 16 13.64 -2.65 12.54
CA LEU A 16 12.47 -3.51 12.55
C LEU A 16 12.84 -4.99 12.47
N LEU A 17 13.73 -5.36 11.56
CA LEU A 17 14.16 -6.76 11.38
C LEU A 17 14.98 -7.27 12.56
N THR A 18 15.81 -6.42 13.16
CA THR A 18 16.58 -6.78 14.38
C THR A 18 15.66 -7.05 15.57
N ALA A 19 14.56 -6.30 15.68
CA ALA A 19 13.62 -6.43 16.80
C ALA A 19 12.52 -7.50 16.58
N CYS A 20 12.36 -7.99 15.34
CA CYS A 20 11.26 -8.92 15.01
C CYS A 20 11.54 -10.34 15.49
N LYS A 21 10.54 -10.94 16.14
CA LYS A 21 10.44 -12.38 16.37
C LYS A 21 9.56 -13.01 15.29
N GLN A 22 9.77 -14.30 15.04
CA GLN A 22 9.07 -15.05 13.98
C GLN A 22 7.54 -15.02 14.08
N GLU A 23 7.00 -15.07 15.30
CA GLU A 23 5.55 -15.21 15.53
C GLU A 23 4.78 -13.88 15.46
N ASP A 24 5.46 -12.73 15.34
CA ASP A 24 4.86 -11.40 15.53
C ASP A 24 4.72 -10.60 14.22
N PHE A 25 4.76 -11.23 13.05
CA PHE A 25 4.83 -10.49 11.78
C PHE A 25 3.45 -10.01 11.29
N SER A 26 3.09 -8.76 11.61
CA SER A 26 1.81 -8.12 11.26
C SER A 26 1.88 -7.28 9.98
N PHE A 27 0.74 -6.76 9.53
CA PHE A 27 0.65 -5.87 8.37
C PHE A 27 1.50 -4.61 8.54
N GLU A 28 1.53 -4.04 9.74
CA GLU A 28 2.31 -2.84 10.08
C GLU A 28 3.81 -3.07 9.93
N LYS A 29 4.27 -4.32 10.10
CA LYS A 29 5.67 -4.70 9.89
C LYS A 29 5.98 -5.06 8.44
N ALA A 30 5.02 -5.65 7.74
CA ALA A 30 5.14 -5.99 6.31
C ALA A 30 5.12 -4.75 5.40
N LEU A 31 4.36 -3.73 5.79
CA LEU A 31 4.11 -2.55 4.99
C LEU A 31 5.41 -1.76 4.70
N PRO A 32 6.26 -1.40 5.69
CA PRO A 32 7.50 -0.66 5.43
C PRO A 32 8.43 -1.37 4.44
N LEU A 33 8.56 -2.70 4.52
CA LEU A 33 9.39 -3.50 3.61
C LEU A 33 8.88 -3.40 2.18
N SER A 34 7.57 -3.58 2.02
CA SER A 34 6.90 -3.59 0.71
C SER A 34 6.92 -2.21 0.07
N LEU A 35 6.70 -1.16 0.87
CA LEU A 35 6.78 0.23 0.43
C LEU A 35 8.21 0.61 0.03
N PHE A 36 9.22 0.18 0.80
CA PHE A 36 10.61 0.48 0.46
C PHE A 36 10.97 -0.09 -0.91
N TYR A 37 10.61 -1.36 -1.17
CA TYR A 37 10.83 -1.95 -2.48
C TYR A 37 10.06 -1.21 -3.58
N ARG A 38 8.77 -0.93 -3.37
CA ARG A 38 7.94 -0.19 -4.35
C ARG A 38 8.55 1.16 -4.70
N ASP A 39 8.94 1.92 -3.69
CA ASP A 39 9.35 3.32 -3.85
C ASP A 39 10.78 3.45 -4.42
N PHE A 40 11.66 2.47 -4.19
CA PHE A 40 13.08 2.56 -4.56
C PHE A 40 13.57 1.52 -5.58
N SER A 41 12.70 0.64 -6.07
CA SER A 41 13.04 -0.33 -7.13
C SER A 41 13.57 0.34 -8.41
N GLY A 42 13.11 1.55 -8.72
CA GLY A 42 13.62 2.39 -9.80
C GLY A 42 14.84 3.20 -9.37
N THR A 43 16.05 2.69 -9.62
CA THR A 43 17.29 3.36 -9.16
C THR A 43 17.77 4.50 -10.08
N ASN A 44 17.10 4.77 -11.20
CA ASN A 44 17.56 5.79 -12.16
C ASN A 44 17.53 7.19 -11.56
N SER A 45 16.49 7.52 -10.79
CA SER A 45 16.38 8.81 -10.12
C SER A 45 17.48 9.02 -9.07
N LEU A 46 17.92 7.95 -8.40
CA LEU A 46 19.06 8.02 -7.47
C LEU A 46 20.34 8.42 -8.20
N VAL A 47 20.61 7.80 -9.35
CA VAL A 47 21.80 8.11 -10.17
C VAL A 47 21.75 9.55 -10.69
N SER A 48 20.58 10.00 -11.16
CA SER A 48 20.40 11.39 -11.63
C SER A 48 20.65 12.41 -10.52
N GLU A 49 20.13 12.17 -9.31
CA GLU A 49 20.34 13.07 -8.17
C GLU A 49 21.80 13.07 -7.71
N ALA A 50 22.44 11.89 -7.65
CA ALA A 50 23.86 11.77 -7.32
C ALA A 50 24.74 12.54 -8.32
N THR A 51 24.41 12.49 -9.61
CA THR A 51 25.13 13.23 -10.66
C THR A 51 25.03 14.76 -10.45
N GLY A 52 23.87 15.24 -10.01
CA GLY A 52 23.69 16.65 -9.64
C GLY A 52 24.55 17.03 -8.44
N LEU A 53 24.42 16.27 -7.34
CA LEU A 53 25.15 16.59 -6.12
C LEU A 53 26.67 16.44 -6.26
N ALA A 54 27.15 15.53 -7.12
CA ALA A 54 28.59 15.41 -7.39
C ALA A 54 29.21 16.72 -7.90
N LYS A 55 28.45 17.56 -8.60
CA LYS A 55 28.90 18.87 -9.10
C LYS A 55 28.78 19.97 -8.05
N GLU A 56 27.78 19.87 -7.18
CA GLU A 56 27.46 20.92 -6.19
C GLU A 56 28.24 20.74 -4.90
N ASN A 57 28.26 19.52 -4.35
CA ASN A 57 28.85 19.18 -3.08
C ASN A 57 29.30 17.70 -3.03
N PRO A 58 30.45 17.36 -3.65
CA PRO A 58 30.96 15.99 -3.67
C PRO A 58 31.27 15.45 -2.26
N GLY A 59 31.61 16.31 -1.29
CA GLY A 59 31.87 15.90 0.09
C GLY A 59 30.62 15.39 0.81
N GLU A 60 29.48 16.06 0.64
CA GLU A 60 28.20 15.59 1.17
C GLU A 60 27.75 14.30 0.48
N LEU A 61 27.92 14.20 -0.84
CA LEU A 61 27.59 12.98 -1.59
C LEU A 61 28.41 11.78 -1.10
N LEU A 62 29.69 11.99 -0.78
CA LEU A 62 30.57 10.97 -0.21
C LEU A 62 30.05 10.47 1.15
N GLN A 63 29.64 11.37 2.04
CA GLN A 63 29.09 11.03 3.36
C GLN A 63 27.77 10.25 3.25
N LEU A 64 26.87 10.72 2.38
CA LEU A 64 25.58 10.07 2.15
C LEU A 64 25.75 8.67 1.55
N SER A 65 26.66 8.52 0.59
CA SER A 65 26.98 7.23 -0.02
C SER A 65 27.61 6.27 0.99
N SER A 66 28.52 6.77 1.83
CA SER A 66 29.12 5.96 2.91
C SER A 66 28.09 5.47 3.91
N SER A 67 27.12 6.33 4.26
CA SER A 67 26.02 5.98 5.16
C SER A 67 25.10 4.93 4.53
N LEU A 68 24.79 5.06 3.23
CA LEU A 68 24.00 4.08 2.50
C LEU A 68 24.69 2.70 2.44
N ILE A 69 26.01 2.66 2.21
CA ILE A 69 26.78 1.42 2.24
C ILE A 69 26.68 0.77 3.63
N SER A 70 26.91 1.55 4.70
CA SER A 70 26.83 1.04 6.08
C SER A 70 25.47 0.42 6.42
N GLU A 71 24.36 1.08 6.06
CA GLU A 71 23.02 0.53 6.28
C GLU A 71 22.70 -0.66 5.36
N SER A 72 23.26 -0.67 4.15
CA SER A 72 23.13 -1.81 3.24
C SER A 72 23.87 -3.04 3.76
N ASP A 73 25.11 -2.89 4.21
CA ASP A 73 25.89 -3.97 4.82
C ASP A 73 25.21 -4.52 6.07
N ARG A 74 24.70 -3.62 6.92
CA ARG A 74 23.89 -4.02 8.08
C ARG A 74 22.71 -4.88 7.63
N TYR A 75 21.90 -4.41 6.69
CA TYR A 75 20.75 -5.17 6.18
C TYR A 75 21.14 -6.55 5.61
N LEU A 76 22.20 -6.60 4.81
CA LEU A 76 22.64 -7.82 4.14
C LEU A 76 23.17 -8.86 5.13
N SER A 77 23.74 -8.41 6.26
CA SER A 77 24.22 -9.27 7.34
C SER A 77 23.14 -9.83 8.26
N LEU A 78 21.90 -9.31 8.22
CA LEU A 78 20.82 -9.74 9.10
C LEU A 78 20.33 -11.16 8.77
N ASP A 79 20.00 -11.94 9.80
CA ASP A 79 19.22 -13.16 9.61
C ASP A 79 17.79 -12.80 9.20
N LYS A 80 17.44 -13.16 7.97
CA LYS A 80 16.14 -12.92 7.34
C LYS A 80 15.27 -14.17 7.29
N SER A 81 15.64 -15.23 8.02
CA SER A 81 14.86 -16.47 8.14
C SER A 81 13.39 -16.20 8.53
N VAL A 82 13.17 -15.19 9.39
CA VAL A 82 11.82 -14.72 9.75
C VAL A 82 11.00 -14.34 8.52
N LEU A 83 11.55 -13.59 7.58
CA LEU A 83 10.81 -13.11 6.40
C LEU A 83 10.45 -14.25 5.45
N GLN A 84 11.25 -15.31 5.40
CA GLN A 84 10.98 -16.47 4.54
C GLN A 84 9.77 -17.28 5.02
N ALA A 85 9.47 -17.26 6.33
CA ALA A 85 8.33 -17.94 6.92
C ALA A 85 7.02 -17.13 6.83
N VAL A 86 7.09 -15.82 6.54
CA VAL A 86 5.90 -14.95 6.49
C VAL A 86 5.11 -15.18 5.21
N ASP A 87 3.83 -15.49 5.37
CA ASP A 87 2.86 -15.43 4.29
C ASP A 87 2.31 -14.01 4.14
N PHE A 88 3.00 -13.19 3.34
CA PHE A 88 2.61 -11.80 3.06
C PHE A 88 1.24 -11.68 2.41
N LYS A 89 0.79 -12.70 1.67
CA LYS A 89 -0.55 -12.72 1.08
C LYS A 89 -1.59 -12.82 2.20
N THR A 90 -1.43 -13.77 3.11
CA THR A 90 -2.34 -13.92 4.26
C THR A 90 -2.33 -12.66 5.13
N VAL A 91 -1.16 -12.08 5.42
CA VAL A 91 -1.05 -10.82 6.20
C VAL A 91 -1.86 -9.69 5.55
N PHE A 92 -1.79 -9.55 4.23
CA PHE A 92 -2.56 -8.54 3.49
C PHE A 92 -4.06 -8.83 3.48
N GLU A 93 -4.45 -10.08 3.27
CA GLU A 93 -5.87 -10.48 3.25
C GLU A 93 -6.52 -10.27 4.63
N GLU A 94 -5.85 -10.63 5.73
CA GLU A 94 -6.30 -10.37 7.10
C GLU A 94 -6.50 -8.87 7.37
N TYR A 95 -5.57 -8.03 6.91
CA TYR A 95 -5.69 -6.57 7.03
C TYR A 95 -6.93 -6.01 6.32
N LEU A 96 -7.32 -6.59 5.18
CA LEU A 96 -8.47 -6.13 4.40
C LEU A 96 -9.82 -6.62 4.93
N LYS A 97 -9.86 -7.69 5.73
CA LYS A 97 -11.12 -8.30 6.21
C LYS A 97 -12.09 -7.30 6.84
N PRO A 98 -11.67 -6.34 7.70
CA PRO A 98 -12.62 -5.38 8.28
C PRO A 98 -13.29 -4.46 7.24
N PHE A 99 -12.61 -4.15 6.13
CA PHE A 99 -13.17 -3.34 5.05
C PHE A 99 -14.15 -4.15 4.21
N GLU A 100 -13.77 -5.37 3.85
CA GLU A 100 -14.63 -6.31 3.13
C GLU A 100 -15.90 -6.62 3.93
N HIS A 101 -15.75 -6.89 5.23
CA HIS A 101 -16.87 -7.21 6.12
C HIS A 101 -17.90 -6.08 6.17
N ARG A 102 -17.47 -4.82 6.39
CA ARG A 102 -18.37 -3.66 6.39
C ARG A 102 -19.12 -3.51 5.07
N TYR A 103 -18.43 -3.71 3.95
CA TYR A 103 -19.05 -3.67 2.62
C TYR A 103 -20.10 -4.79 2.45
N GLU A 104 -19.77 -6.02 2.85
CA GLU A 104 -20.67 -7.17 2.75
C GLU A 104 -21.93 -6.99 3.62
N GLU A 105 -21.78 -6.50 4.84
CA GLU A 105 -22.92 -6.20 5.73
C GLU A 105 -23.85 -5.13 5.15
N ALA A 106 -23.27 -4.06 4.60
CA ALA A 106 -24.05 -3.01 3.94
C ALA A 106 -24.76 -3.53 2.69
N LYS A 107 -24.09 -4.35 1.88
CA LYS A 107 -24.65 -4.99 0.69
C LYS A 107 -25.84 -5.88 1.02
N VAL A 108 -25.76 -6.69 2.09
CA VAL A 108 -26.88 -7.52 2.57
C VAL A 108 -28.06 -6.65 2.97
N THR A 109 -27.81 -5.54 3.68
CA THR A 109 -28.84 -4.60 4.11
C THR A 109 -29.54 -3.93 2.91
N ALA A 110 -28.76 -3.38 1.97
CA ALA A 110 -29.29 -2.77 0.76
C ALA A 110 -30.09 -3.77 -0.09
N THR A 111 -29.66 -5.03 -0.15
CA THR A 111 -30.37 -6.10 -0.87
C THR A 111 -31.75 -6.37 -0.27
N LYS A 112 -31.88 -6.41 1.06
CA LYS A 112 -33.18 -6.58 1.73
C LYS A 112 -34.13 -5.41 1.46
N LEU A 113 -33.61 -4.18 1.50
CA LEU A 113 -34.40 -2.98 1.19
C LEU A 113 -34.83 -2.96 -0.28
N TRP A 114 -33.94 -3.35 -1.20
CA TRP A 114 -34.26 -3.51 -2.61
C TRP A 114 -35.41 -4.51 -2.85
N GLN A 115 -35.37 -5.67 -2.18
CA GLN A 115 -36.44 -6.67 -2.27
C GLN A 115 -37.78 -6.12 -1.78
N ALA A 116 -37.78 -5.39 -0.66
CA ALA A 116 -38.99 -4.80 -0.09
C ALA A 116 -39.59 -3.70 -0.99
N TYR A 117 -38.74 -2.79 -1.50
CA TYR A 117 -39.13 -1.77 -2.48
C TYR A 117 -39.66 -2.41 -3.77
N SER A 118 -38.92 -3.36 -4.35
CA SER A 118 -39.29 -4.00 -5.61
C SER A 118 -40.60 -4.78 -5.49
N ALA A 119 -40.87 -5.44 -4.37
CA ALA A 119 -42.14 -6.13 -4.15
C ALA A 119 -43.34 -5.17 -4.21
N ILE A 120 -43.21 -3.96 -3.66
CA ILE A 120 -44.28 -2.95 -3.73
C ILE A 120 -44.39 -2.36 -5.13
N SER A 121 -43.26 -2.00 -5.73
CA SER A 121 -43.22 -1.49 -7.11
C SER A 121 -43.91 -2.44 -8.08
N ASN A 122 -43.56 -3.74 -8.02
CA ASN A 122 -44.17 -4.75 -8.87
C ASN A 122 -45.68 -4.88 -8.63
N ARG A 123 -46.15 -4.68 -7.39
CA ARG A 123 -47.59 -4.74 -7.08
C ARG A 123 -48.33 -3.53 -7.64
N LEU A 124 -47.72 -2.34 -7.62
CA LEU A 124 -48.28 -1.12 -8.19
C LEU A 124 -48.52 -1.23 -9.71
N ASP A 125 -47.64 -1.93 -10.43
CA ASP A 125 -47.76 -2.13 -11.89
C ASP A 125 -49.06 -2.83 -12.32
N PHE A 126 -49.73 -3.54 -11.41
CA PHE A 126 -50.98 -4.25 -11.67
C PHE A 126 -52.23 -3.57 -11.08
N MET A 127 -52.11 -2.37 -10.48
CA MET A 127 -53.22 -1.68 -9.83
C MET A 127 -53.82 -0.55 -10.69
N PRO A 128 -55.14 -0.27 -10.56
CA PRO A 128 -55.76 0.90 -11.18
C PRO A 128 -55.19 2.21 -10.61
N LEU A 129 -54.68 3.06 -11.50
CA LEU A 129 -54.01 4.32 -11.16
C LEU A 129 -54.90 5.33 -10.41
N ASP A 130 -56.21 5.27 -10.64
CA ASP A 130 -57.22 6.14 -10.05
C ASP A 130 -57.73 5.67 -8.68
N SER A 131 -57.24 4.52 -8.19
CA SER A 131 -57.66 4.01 -6.89
C SER A 131 -56.97 4.72 -5.72
N GLU A 132 -57.71 4.89 -4.62
CA GLU A 132 -57.17 5.40 -3.36
C GLU A 132 -56.08 4.46 -2.80
N GLU A 133 -56.23 3.14 -3.03
CA GLU A 133 -55.24 2.13 -2.65
C GLU A 133 -53.91 2.32 -3.39
N TYR A 134 -53.95 2.58 -4.71
CA TYR A 134 -52.76 2.89 -5.50
C TYR A 134 -52.02 4.10 -4.94
N THR A 135 -52.75 5.18 -4.62
CA THR A 135 -52.14 6.42 -4.11
C THR A 135 -51.40 6.19 -2.79
N LYS A 136 -52.01 5.46 -1.85
CA LYS A 136 -51.40 5.13 -0.55
C LYS A 136 -50.16 4.24 -0.72
N LEU A 137 -50.27 3.20 -1.55
CA LEU A 137 -49.17 2.26 -1.76
C LEU A 137 -48.02 2.88 -2.56
N SER A 138 -48.31 3.81 -3.48
CA SER A 138 -47.29 4.61 -4.18
C SER A 138 -46.46 5.42 -3.21
N ALA A 139 -47.08 6.09 -2.24
CA ALA A 139 -46.36 6.85 -1.22
C ALA A 139 -45.50 5.94 -0.32
N GLU A 140 -45.98 4.74 0.03
CA GLU A 140 -45.16 3.74 0.73
C GLU A 140 -43.96 3.29 -0.12
N CYS A 141 -44.17 3.05 -1.42
CA CYS A 141 -43.13 2.66 -2.37
C CYS A 141 -42.02 3.71 -2.44
N ASP A 142 -42.37 4.99 -2.55
CA ASP A 142 -41.43 6.10 -2.58
C ASP A 142 -40.59 6.17 -1.28
N GLY A 143 -41.23 5.94 -0.13
CA GLY A 143 -40.53 5.84 1.16
C GLY A 143 -39.50 4.72 1.18
N LYS A 144 -39.89 3.50 0.79
CA LYS A 144 -38.95 2.35 0.74
C LYS A 144 -37.85 2.53 -0.31
N LYS A 145 -38.17 3.18 -1.42
CA LYS A 145 -37.19 3.54 -2.44
C LYS A 145 -36.13 4.48 -1.86
N ALA A 146 -36.54 5.52 -1.14
CA ALA A 146 -35.61 6.46 -0.49
C ALA A 146 -34.69 5.77 0.53
N GLU A 147 -35.23 4.83 1.33
CA GLU A 147 -34.43 4.00 2.24
C GLU A 147 -33.42 3.13 1.48
N TYR A 148 -33.85 2.45 0.42
CA TYR A 148 -32.97 1.68 -0.45
C TYR A 148 -31.88 2.54 -1.09
N ASP A 149 -32.24 3.69 -1.68
CA ASP A 149 -31.30 4.59 -2.36
C ASP A 149 -30.20 5.07 -1.39
N THR A 150 -30.58 5.37 -0.14
CA THR A 150 -29.65 5.73 0.94
C THR A 150 -28.69 4.59 1.27
N ALA A 151 -29.21 3.38 1.49
CA ALA A 151 -28.40 2.20 1.80
C ALA A 151 -27.50 1.78 0.61
N HIS A 152 -27.99 1.95 -0.62
CA HIS A 152 -27.25 1.68 -1.84
C HIS A 152 -26.08 2.65 -2.01
N ALA A 153 -26.31 3.95 -1.78
CA ALA A 153 -25.25 4.95 -1.78
C ALA A 153 -24.17 4.62 -0.74
N GLN A 154 -24.57 4.28 0.49
CA GLN A 154 -23.63 3.86 1.54
C GLN A 154 -22.82 2.62 1.14
N THR A 155 -23.47 1.60 0.56
CA THR A 155 -22.79 0.40 0.05
C THR A 155 -21.75 0.76 -1.02
N GLY A 156 -22.10 1.68 -1.92
CA GLY A 156 -21.17 2.18 -2.94
C GLY A 156 -19.96 2.92 -2.35
N HIS A 157 -20.15 3.68 -1.26
CA HIS A 157 -19.05 4.31 -0.54
C HIS A 157 -18.11 3.29 0.11
N LEU A 158 -18.66 2.29 0.80
CA LEU A 158 -17.87 1.24 1.46
C LEU A 158 -17.11 0.37 0.46
N TYR A 159 -17.72 0.07 -0.70
CA TYR A 159 -17.03 -0.62 -1.78
C TYR A 159 -15.80 0.17 -2.26
N LYS A 160 -15.96 1.48 -2.50
CA LYS A 160 -14.85 2.35 -2.92
C LYS A 160 -13.75 2.40 -1.88
N GLU A 161 -14.08 2.49 -0.60
CA GLU A 161 -13.12 2.46 0.50
C GLU A 161 -12.31 1.15 0.50
N TRP A 162 -12.98 0.00 0.42
CA TRP A 162 -12.33 -1.30 0.37
C TRP A 162 -11.41 -1.45 -0.85
N GLN A 163 -11.86 -1.04 -2.04
CA GLN A 163 -11.03 -1.09 -3.25
C GLN A 163 -9.81 -0.15 -3.14
N GLN A 164 -10.00 1.07 -2.62
CA GLN A 164 -8.92 2.03 -2.46
C GLN A 164 -7.84 1.51 -1.50
N GLU A 165 -8.23 0.94 -0.36
CA GLU A 165 -7.28 0.36 0.60
C GLU A 165 -6.55 -0.86 0.02
N ARG A 166 -7.27 -1.72 -0.72
CA ARG A 166 -6.65 -2.84 -1.44
C ARG A 166 -5.61 -2.36 -2.45
N ASP A 167 -5.95 -1.38 -3.28
CA ASP A 167 -5.06 -0.90 -4.33
C ASP A 167 -3.85 -0.13 -3.75
N ARG A 168 -4.07 0.64 -2.68
CA ARG A 168 -3.03 1.41 -1.97
C ARG A 168 -1.91 0.51 -1.43
N TYR A 169 -2.28 -0.64 -0.90
CA TYR A 169 -1.36 -1.53 -0.20
C TYR A 169 -1.12 -2.87 -0.88
N PHE A 170 -1.57 -3.02 -2.13
CA PHE A 170 -1.34 -4.23 -2.95
C PHE A 170 0.13 -4.64 -3.06
N CYS A 171 1.06 -3.70 -2.87
CA CYS A 171 2.49 -4.00 -2.80
C CYS A 171 2.85 -5.04 -1.72
N VAL A 172 2.09 -5.11 -0.61
CA VAL A 172 2.29 -6.13 0.44
C VAL A 172 1.93 -7.51 -0.07
N TYR A 173 0.82 -7.64 -0.79
CA TYR A 173 0.38 -8.91 -1.38
C TYR A 173 1.42 -9.49 -2.35
N CYS A 174 2.01 -8.63 -3.19
CA CYS A 174 3.00 -9.04 -4.18
C CYS A 174 4.43 -9.15 -3.63
N PHE A 175 4.66 -8.79 -2.37
CA PHE A 175 6.00 -8.71 -1.82
C PHE A 175 6.66 -10.09 -1.74
N ARG A 176 7.95 -10.13 -2.06
CA ARG A 176 8.83 -11.28 -1.86
C ARG A 176 10.11 -10.78 -1.19
N PRO A 177 10.52 -11.36 -0.06
CA PRO A 177 11.72 -10.92 0.67
C PRO A 177 12.98 -10.85 -0.20
N MET A 178 13.16 -11.81 -1.11
CA MET A 178 14.30 -11.85 -2.02
C MET A 178 14.46 -10.60 -2.89
N PHE A 179 13.36 -9.90 -3.20
CA PHE A 179 13.42 -8.67 -4.00
C PHE A 179 14.09 -7.53 -3.24
N LEU A 180 13.97 -7.52 -1.91
CA LEU A 180 14.61 -6.52 -1.07
C LEU A 180 16.12 -6.75 -1.00
N ASP A 181 16.56 -8.01 -0.93
CA ASP A 181 17.98 -8.37 -0.97
C ASP A 181 18.64 -7.88 -2.26
N VAL A 182 18.01 -8.16 -3.41
CA VAL A 182 18.51 -7.70 -4.72
C VAL A 182 18.54 -6.18 -4.81
N LEU A 183 17.52 -5.50 -4.28
CA LEU A 183 17.47 -4.05 -4.27
C LEU A 183 18.59 -3.46 -3.40
N VAL A 184 18.80 -3.98 -2.19
CA VAL A 184 19.81 -3.45 -1.28
C VAL A 184 21.23 -3.69 -1.81
N GLU A 185 21.51 -4.86 -2.39
CA GLU A 185 22.78 -5.10 -3.10
C GLU A 185 23.01 -4.09 -4.23
N ARG A 186 21.97 -3.80 -5.02
CA ARG A 186 22.06 -2.80 -6.09
C ARG A 186 22.32 -1.40 -5.55
N LEU A 187 21.62 -0.99 -4.48
CA LEU A 187 21.81 0.31 -3.84
C LEU A 187 23.23 0.46 -3.29
N LYS A 188 23.76 -0.59 -2.66
CA LYS A 188 25.14 -0.66 -2.21
C LYS A 188 26.12 -0.47 -3.38
N GLY A 189 25.98 -1.24 -4.46
CA GLY A 189 26.87 -1.15 -5.62
C GLY A 189 26.85 0.23 -6.29
N ILE A 190 25.68 0.89 -6.34
CA ILE A 190 25.58 2.28 -6.81
C ILE A 190 26.36 3.23 -5.90
N ALA A 191 26.18 3.12 -4.58
CA ALA A 191 26.89 3.95 -3.62
C ALA A 191 28.42 3.74 -3.66
N GLU A 192 28.88 2.50 -3.81
CA GLU A 192 30.30 2.17 -4.00
C GLU A 192 30.86 2.80 -5.28
N SER A 193 30.12 2.71 -6.39
CA SER A 193 30.51 3.35 -7.66
C SER A 193 30.63 4.86 -7.51
N ILE A 194 29.66 5.51 -6.84
CA ILE A 194 29.68 6.96 -6.58
C ILE A 194 30.95 7.35 -5.81
N ILE A 195 31.29 6.62 -4.74
CA ILE A 195 32.50 6.89 -3.95
C ILE A 195 33.75 6.72 -4.81
N ALA A 196 33.81 5.67 -5.63
CA ALA A 196 34.95 5.41 -6.51
C ALA A 196 35.11 6.47 -7.62
N ASP A 197 34.00 7.01 -8.14
CA ASP A 197 34.01 8.10 -9.12
C ASP A 197 34.48 9.42 -8.47
N ILE A 198 33.98 9.76 -7.29
CA ILE A 198 34.40 10.97 -6.55
C ILE A 198 35.91 10.93 -6.26
N ARG A 199 36.42 9.79 -5.79
CA ARG A 199 37.85 9.64 -5.47
C ARG A 199 38.72 9.80 -6.72
N ARG A 200 38.33 9.21 -7.85
CA ARG A 200 39.05 9.38 -9.12
C ARG A 200 39.11 10.83 -9.57
N ILE A 201 37.99 11.56 -9.47
CA ILE A 201 37.96 12.99 -9.80
C ILE A 201 38.90 13.80 -8.89
N GLN A 202 38.97 13.47 -7.60
CA GLN A 202 39.86 14.13 -6.64
C GLN A 202 41.35 13.78 -6.85
N GLU A 203 41.64 12.57 -7.32
CA GLU A 203 43.01 12.12 -7.63
C GLU A 203 43.54 12.67 -8.97
N ASP A 204 42.63 12.96 -9.92
CA ASP A 204 42.95 13.56 -11.22
C ASP A 204 42.99 15.10 -11.20
N GLU A 205 42.61 15.75 -10.10
CA GLU A 205 42.81 17.20 -9.90
C GLU A 205 44.28 17.49 -9.51
N PRO A 206 45.00 18.35 -10.28
CA PRO A 206 46.43 18.62 -10.09
C PRO A 206 46.78 19.47 -8.86
#